data_AF-A0A3A5VKB2-F1
#
_entry.id   AF-A0A3A5VKB2-F1
#
_cell.length_a   1.000
_cell.length_b   1.000
_cell.length_c   1.000
_cell.angle_alpha   90.00
_cell.angle_beta   90.00
_cell.angle_gamma   90.00
#
_symmetry.space_group_name_H-M   'P 1'
#
loop_
_entity.id
_entity.type
_entity.pdbx_description
1 polymer ?
#
loop_
_entity_poly.entity_id
_entity_poly.type
_entity_poly.pdbx_seq_one_letter_code
_entity_poly.pdbx_strand_id
1 'polypeptide(L)'
;MIYETPFGIITTESEVDPNRMKAVQRALRWCETILESTLWTRCTEGSEISLQQTINQQLVELFPLEAAMMDLGMKSRFSSNHLPIHLNRSNACVRTMQHQPRALHTDLVASMLLLLSCSNFNASAIPRTMHSILTSEQRSSLPPPARRQPYVAGRPSTSGRDFLPELEIMKLLSQHHNVIFDIQFEMRNGNLRDMRAREGMLTEEDEGETSPQISGAGMSYDPSDYHLKTVVDMERGQYRCIATDRVTKVTIGGNTYRTTSARD
;
A
#
# COMPACT_ATOMS: atom_id res chain seq x y z
N MET A 1 -14.68 -14.31 5.73
CA MET A 1 -15.10 -12.89 5.77
C MET A 1 -15.90 -12.55 4.52
N ILE A 2 -16.86 -11.64 4.62
CA ILE A 2 -17.72 -11.23 3.51
C ILE A 2 -17.36 -9.79 3.14
N TYR A 3 -17.06 -9.55 1.86
CA TYR A 3 -16.77 -8.22 1.32
C TYR A 3 -17.78 -7.88 0.24
N GLU A 4 -18.53 -6.80 0.43
CA GLU A 4 -19.43 -6.26 -0.58
C GLU A 4 -18.64 -5.44 -1.60
N THR A 5 -18.96 -5.63 -2.88
CA THR A 5 -18.34 -4.91 -3.99
C THR A 5 -19.40 -4.45 -4.98
N PRO A 6 -19.09 -3.46 -5.85
CA PRO A 6 -20.01 -3.01 -6.90
C PRO A 6 -20.47 -4.09 -7.89
N PHE A 7 -19.77 -5.24 -7.94
CA PHE A 7 -20.03 -6.31 -8.92
C PHE A 7 -20.48 -7.63 -8.28
N GLY A 8 -20.76 -7.63 -6.98
CA GLY A 8 -21.18 -8.81 -6.22
C GLY A 8 -20.42 -8.96 -4.90
N ILE A 9 -20.57 -10.12 -4.28
CA ILE A 9 -20.04 -10.42 -2.95
C ILE A 9 -18.80 -11.32 -3.07
N ILE A 10 -17.72 -10.96 -2.39
CA ILE A 10 -16.54 -11.82 -2.24
C ILE A 10 -16.57 -12.46 -0.85
N THR A 11 -16.73 -13.78 -0.81
CA THR A 11 -16.64 -14.56 0.43
C THR A 11 -15.30 -15.28 0.51
N THR A 12 -14.53 -14.98 1.55
CA THR A 12 -13.20 -15.56 1.77
C THR A 12 -13.22 -16.50 2.98
N GLU A 13 -12.61 -17.67 2.86
CA GLU A 13 -12.49 -18.63 3.98
C GLU A 13 -11.30 -18.32 4.91
N SER A 14 -10.29 -17.64 4.40
CA SER A 14 -9.07 -17.26 5.13
C SER A 14 -8.88 -15.75 5.16
N GLU A 15 -8.08 -15.29 6.12
CA GLU A 15 -7.69 -13.88 6.22
C GLU A 15 -6.84 -13.48 5.00
N VAL A 16 -7.30 -12.43 4.30
CA VAL A 16 -6.62 -11.86 3.14
C VAL A 16 -5.75 -10.70 3.58
N ASP A 17 -4.55 -10.56 3.02
CA ASP A 17 -3.71 -9.38 3.21
C ASP A 17 -4.53 -8.08 3.00
N PRO A 18 -4.65 -7.23 4.04
CA PRO A 18 -5.43 -5.99 3.96
C PRO A 18 -5.00 -5.05 2.83
N ASN A 19 -3.71 -5.02 2.47
CA ASN A 19 -3.20 -4.19 1.38
C ASN A 19 -3.65 -4.73 0.03
N ARG A 20 -3.65 -6.05 -0.14
CA ARG A 20 -4.12 -6.73 -1.35
C ARG A 20 -5.62 -6.52 -1.54
N MET A 21 -6.42 -6.70 -0.49
CA MET A 21 -7.86 -6.43 -0.51
C MET A 21 -8.15 -4.96 -0.84
N LYS A 22 -7.44 -4.01 -0.22
CA LYS A 22 -7.57 -2.57 -0.57
C LYS A 22 -7.26 -2.28 -2.03
N ALA A 23 -6.24 -2.94 -2.59
CA ALA A 23 -5.88 -2.76 -4.00
C ALA A 23 -6.98 -3.28 -4.94
N VAL A 24 -7.54 -4.46 -4.65
CA VAL A 24 -8.67 -5.07 -5.37
C VAL A 24 -9.92 -4.18 -5.28
N GLN A 25 -10.32 -3.75 -4.07
CA GLN A 25 -11.48 -2.87 -3.89
C GLN A 25 -11.33 -1.55 -4.63
N ARG A 26 -10.14 -0.96 -4.63
CA ARG A 26 -9.84 0.26 -5.38
C ARG A 26 -10.02 0.05 -6.89
N ALA A 27 -9.55 -1.08 -7.43
CA ALA A 27 -9.68 -1.39 -8.85
C ALA A 27 -11.15 -1.65 -9.24
N LEU A 28 -11.93 -2.36 -8.40
CA LEU A 28 -13.36 -2.54 -8.63
C LEU A 28 -14.12 -1.21 -8.59
N ARG A 29 -13.85 -0.34 -7.62
CA ARG A 29 -14.44 1.02 -7.62
C ARG A 29 -14.07 1.79 -8.88
N TRP A 30 -12.86 1.61 -9.42
CA TRP A 30 -12.47 2.23 -10.67
C TRP A 30 -13.25 1.69 -11.87
N CYS A 31 -13.49 0.37 -11.95
CA CYS A 31 -14.41 -0.20 -12.96
C CYS A 31 -15.81 0.44 -12.87
N GLU A 32 -16.32 0.65 -11.67
CA GLU A 32 -17.63 1.29 -11.45
C GLU A 32 -17.64 2.74 -11.93
N THR A 33 -16.60 3.52 -11.60
CA THR A 33 -16.47 4.90 -12.10
C THR A 33 -16.38 4.97 -13.63
N ILE A 34 -15.64 4.05 -14.27
CA ILE A 34 -15.58 3.99 -15.74
C ILE A 34 -16.98 3.70 -16.30
N LEU A 35 -17.68 2.73 -15.71
CA LEU A 35 -19.00 2.31 -16.16
C LEU A 35 -20.02 3.46 -16.22
N GLU A 36 -19.97 4.42 -15.30
CA GLU A 36 -20.83 5.62 -15.30
C GLU A 36 -20.71 6.49 -16.56
N SER A 37 -19.59 6.39 -17.27
CA SER A 37 -19.23 7.26 -18.40
C SER A 37 -19.10 6.52 -19.73
N THR A 38 -19.55 5.26 -19.82
CA THR A 38 -19.30 4.39 -20.97
C THR A 38 -20.57 3.67 -21.44
N LEU A 39 -20.50 3.01 -22.60
CA LEU A 39 -21.62 2.26 -23.19
C LEU A 39 -21.72 0.82 -22.66
N TRP A 40 -20.88 0.43 -21.70
CA TRP A 40 -20.95 -0.87 -21.06
C TRP A 40 -22.24 -0.99 -20.26
N THR A 41 -22.88 -2.15 -20.37
CA THR A 41 -24.10 -2.46 -19.62
C THR A 41 -23.81 -3.52 -18.57
N ARG A 42 -24.43 -3.37 -17.40
CA ARG A 42 -24.41 -4.42 -16.38
C ARG A 42 -25.29 -5.57 -16.84
N CYS A 43 -24.76 -6.79 -16.81
CA CYS A 43 -25.54 -8.01 -16.96
C CYS A 43 -25.44 -8.79 -15.64
N THR A 44 -26.59 -9.11 -15.06
CA THR A 44 -26.66 -9.82 -13.78
C THR A 44 -27.04 -11.27 -14.03
N GLU A 45 -26.19 -12.19 -13.62
CA GLU A 45 -26.45 -13.63 -13.65
C GLU A 45 -26.25 -14.20 -12.25
N GLY A 46 -27.34 -14.57 -11.58
CA GLY A 46 -27.32 -14.95 -10.17
C GLY A 46 -26.84 -13.80 -9.27
N SER A 47 -25.76 -14.02 -8.51
CA SER A 47 -25.15 -13.02 -7.62
C SER A 47 -23.96 -12.27 -8.24
N GLU A 48 -23.62 -12.55 -9.49
CA GLU A 48 -22.48 -11.95 -10.18
C GLU A 48 -22.93 -10.93 -11.21
N ILE A 49 -22.15 -9.84 -11.32
CA ILE A 49 -22.36 -8.81 -12.34
C ILE A 49 -21.20 -8.86 -13.34
N SER A 50 -21.52 -9.18 -14.59
CA SER A 50 -20.63 -8.99 -15.73
C SER A 50 -20.92 -7.66 -16.41
N LEU A 51 -19.97 -7.19 -17.22
CA LEU A 51 -20.09 -5.97 -18.02
C LEU A 51 -20.08 -6.36 -19.49
N GLN A 52 -21.08 -5.93 -20.25
CA GLN A 52 -21.21 -6.26 -21.67
C GLN A 52 -21.19 -5.01 -22.55
N GLN A 53 -20.57 -5.13 -23.73
CA GLN A 53 -20.66 -4.11 -24.78
C GLN A 53 -20.55 -4.78 -26.16
N THR A 54 -21.28 -4.28 -27.14
CA THR A 54 -21.09 -4.68 -28.54
C THR A 54 -20.12 -3.73 -29.23
N ILE A 55 -19.01 -4.26 -29.73
CA ILE A 55 -17.94 -3.51 -30.41
C ILE A 55 -17.70 -4.16 -31.75
N ASN A 56 -17.85 -3.41 -32.85
CA ASN A 56 -17.67 -3.93 -34.21
C ASN A 56 -18.44 -5.24 -34.47
N GLN A 57 -19.71 -5.29 -34.02
CA GLN A 57 -20.59 -6.46 -34.10
C GLN A 57 -20.15 -7.68 -33.27
N GLN A 58 -19.10 -7.55 -32.46
CA GLN A 58 -18.65 -8.56 -31.52
C GLN A 58 -19.18 -8.22 -30.13
N LEU A 59 -19.83 -9.19 -29.47
CA LEU A 59 -20.21 -9.04 -28.08
C LEU A 59 -18.98 -9.29 -27.20
N VAL A 60 -18.57 -8.29 -26.44
CA VAL A 60 -17.51 -8.40 -25.44
C VAL A 60 -18.14 -8.42 -24.07
N GLU A 61 -17.70 -9.34 -23.21
CA GLU A 61 -18.16 -9.45 -21.83
C GLU A 61 -16.96 -9.55 -20.88
N LEU A 62 -16.93 -8.71 -19.86
CA LEU A 62 -15.88 -8.65 -18.84
C LEU A 62 -16.44 -9.08 -17.48
N PHE A 63 -15.61 -9.73 -16.67
CA PHE A 63 -16.01 -10.21 -15.33
C PHE A 63 -15.13 -9.61 -14.23
N PRO A 64 -15.47 -8.42 -13.70
CA PRO A 64 -14.68 -7.77 -12.65
C PRO A 64 -14.56 -8.59 -11.36
N LEU A 65 -15.63 -9.28 -10.95
CA LEU A 65 -15.63 -10.07 -9.72
C LEU A 65 -14.72 -11.31 -9.83
N GLU A 66 -14.75 -11.99 -10.99
CA GLU A 66 -13.83 -13.10 -11.28
C GLU A 66 -12.38 -12.63 -11.26
N ALA A 67 -12.07 -11.46 -11.83
CA ALA A 67 -10.75 -10.87 -11.75
C ALA A 67 -10.30 -10.63 -10.30
N ALA A 68 -11.20 -10.12 -9.45
CA ALA A 68 -10.93 -9.94 -8.03
C ALA A 68 -10.65 -11.27 -7.33
N MET A 69 -11.45 -12.30 -7.59
CA MET A 69 -11.23 -13.64 -7.02
C MET A 69 -9.87 -14.21 -7.43
N MET A 70 -9.47 -14.06 -8.70
CA MET A 70 -8.15 -14.46 -9.18
C MET A 70 -7.03 -13.69 -8.49
N ASP A 71 -7.20 -12.37 -8.34
CA ASP A 71 -6.27 -11.52 -7.62
C ASP A 71 -6.21 -11.80 -6.13
N LEU A 72 -7.16 -12.51 -5.55
CA LEU A 72 -7.12 -12.96 -4.16
C LEU A 72 -6.63 -14.41 -4.03
N GLY A 73 -6.31 -15.08 -5.14
CA GLY A 73 -5.89 -16.48 -5.15
C GLY A 73 -7.05 -17.46 -4.93
N MET A 74 -8.29 -17.00 -5.11
CA MET A 74 -9.48 -17.83 -4.99
C MET A 74 -9.75 -18.60 -6.28
N LYS A 75 -10.57 -19.66 -6.18
CA LYS A 75 -10.99 -20.44 -7.33
C LYS A 75 -11.86 -19.59 -8.25
N SER A 76 -11.46 -19.44 -9.50
CA SER A 76 -12.19 -18.73 -10.57
C SER A 76 -12.54 -19.71 -11.68
N ARG A 77 -13.56 -19.37 -12.49
CA ARG A 77 -13.84 -20.09 -13.75
C ARG A 77 -12.72 -19.89 -14.79
N PHE A 78 -11.86 -18.88 -14.62
CA PHE A 78 -10.73 -18.58 -15.48
C PHE A 78 -9.41 -19.05 -14.85
N SER A 79 -8.46 -19.45 -15.71
CA SER A 79 -7.11 -19.81 -15.26
C SER A 79 -6.40 -18.59 -14.70
N SER A 80 -5.61 -18.75 -13.63
CA SER A 80 -4.82 -17.68 -13.01
C SER A 80 -3.89 -16.92 -13.95
N ASN A 81 -3.63 -17.43 -15.16
CA ASN A 81 -2.82 -16.78 -16.20
C ASN A 81 -3.61 -15.97 -17.24
N HIS A 82 -4.93 -15.92 -17.11
CA HIS A 82 -5.84 -15.35 -18.09
C HIS A 82 -6.60 -14.15 -17.53
N LEU A 83 -6.99 -13.21 -18.39
CA LEU A 83 -7.96 -12.19 -18.07
C LEU A 83 -9.38 -12.74 -18.25
N PRO A 84 -10.32 -12.47 -17.34
CA PRO A 84 -11.66 -13.02 -17.41
C PRO A 84 -12.54 -12.20 -18.37
N ILE A 85 -12.63 -12.68 -19.61
CA ILE A 85 -13.36 -12.06 -20.73
C ILE A 85 -13.99 -13.13 -21.64
N HIS A 86 -15.17 -12.84 -22.17
CA HIS A 86 -15.77 -13.57 -23.28
C HIS A 86 -15.82 -12.71 -24.54
N LEU A 87 -15.70 -13.37 -25.69
CA LEU A 87 -16.02 -12.83 -27.00
C LEU A 87 -17.13 -13.70 -27.61
N ASN A 88 -18.26 -13.08 -27.96
CA ASN A 88 -19.45 -13.76 -28.46
C ASN A 88 -19.89 -14.94 -27.59
N ARG A 89 -19.95 -14.73 -26.26
CA ARG A 89 -20.33 -15.75 -25.26
C ARG A 89 -19.40 -16.97 -25.22
N SER A 90 -18.27 -16.90 -25.89
CA SER A 90 -17.25 -17.94 -25.88
C SER A 90 -16.06 -17.50 -25.05
N ASN A 91 -15.42 -18.46 -24.38
CA ASN A 91 -14.20 -18.22 -23.63
C ASN A 91 -13.12 -17.63 -24.55
N ALA A 92 -12.76 -16.38 -24.30
CA ALA A 92 -11.71 -15.69 -25.03
C ALA A 92 -10.74 -15.13 -24.00
N CYS A 93 -9.73 -15.92 -23.63
CA CYS A 93 -8.82 -15.54 -22.57
C CYS A 93 -7.67 -14.68 -23.10
N VAL A 94 -7.42 -13.52 -22.49
CA VAL A 94 -6.18 -12.76 -22.73
C VAL A 94 -5.10 -13.27 -21.77
N ARG A 95 -4.05 -13.87 -22.31
CA ARG A 95 -2.93 -14.39 -21.51
C ARG A 95 -1.83 -13.34 -21.39
N THR A 96 -1.35 -13.08 -20.18
CA THR A 96 -0.15 -12.26 -20.00
C THR A 96 1.09 -13.04 -20.46
N MET A 97 1.94 -12.39 -21.26
CA MET A 97 3.24 -12.93 -21.67
C MET A 97 4.36 -12.55 -20.70
N GLN A 98 4.11 -11.63 -19.76
CA GLN A 98 5.13 -11.13 -18.83
C GLN A 98 5.26 -12.02 -17.59
N HIS A 99 6.50 -12.29 -17.18
CA HIS A 99 6.80 -13.18 -16.05
C HIS A 99 6.92 -12.50 -14.69
N GLN A 100 7.03 -11.16 -14.56
CA GLN A 100 6.92 -10.41 -13.29
C GLN A 100 7.19 -8.89 -13.44
N PRO A 101 6.73 -8.05 -12.48
CA PRO A 101 5.60 -8.26 -11.58
C PRO A 101 4.28 -8.06 -12.33
N ARG A 102 3.32 -8.93 -12.08
CA ARG A 102 2.06 -8.98 -12.82
C ARG A 102 1.08 -7.94 -12.27
N ALA A 103 0.53 -7.11 -13.15
CA ALA A 103 -0.59 -6.24 -12.81
C ALA A 103 -1.77 -7.07 -12.28
N LEU A 104 -2.56 -6.49 -11.37
CA LEU A 104 -3.79 -7.11 -10.89
C LEU A 104 -4.72 -7.40 -12.08
N HIS A 105 -5.36 -8.57 -12.10
CA HIS A 105 -6.41 -8.89 -13.06
C HIS A 105 -7.51 -7.82 -13.04
N THR A 106 -7.85 -7.29 -11.86
CA THR A 106 -8.83 -6.20 -11.74
C THR A 106 -8.35 -4.91 -12.40
N ASP A 107 -7.05 -4.59 -12.31
CA ASP A 107 -6.47 -3.43 -13.01
C ASP A 107 -6.51 -3.65 -14.53
N LEU A 108 -6.26 -4.88 -14.99
CA LEU A 108 -6.33 -5.25 -16.41
C LEU A 108 -7.77 -5.22 -16.95
N VAL A 109 -8.75 -5.71 -16.17
CA VAL A 109 -10.17 -5.63 -16.55
C VAL A 109 -10.62 -4.17 -16.64
N ALA A 110 -10.27 -3.34 -15.66
CA ALA A 110 -10.58 -1.92 -15.69
C ALA A 110 -9.93 -1.22 -16.90
N SER A 111 -8.72 -1.63 -17.26
CA SER A 111 -8.04 -1.10 -18.45
C SER A 111 -8.70 -1.54 -19.75
N MET A 112 -9.14 -2.81 -19.85
CA MET A 112 -9.93 -3.28 -21.00
C MET A 112 -11.24 -2.54 -21.11
N LEU A 113 -11.95 -2.36 -19.98
CA LEU A 113 -13.17 -1.57 -19.91
C LEU A 113 -12.92 -0.18 -20.50
N LEU A 114 -11.88 0.53 -20.05
CA LEU A 114 -11.54 1.85 -20.56
C LEU A 114 -11.17 1.87 -22.05
N LEU A 115 -10.23 1.02 -22.47
CA LEU A 115 -9.70 0.98 -23.84
C LEU A 115 -10.78 0.64 -24.87
N LEU A 116 -11.72 -0.24 -24.49
CA LEU A 116 -12.82 -0.66 -25.34
C LEU A 116 -14.03 0.29 -25.28
N SER A 117 -14.02 1.25 -24.37
CA SER A 117 -15.11 2.23 -24.23
C SER A 117 -14.95 3.46 -25.10
N CYS A 118 -13.73 3.99 -25.22
CA CYS A 118 -13.50 5.25 -25.91
C CYS A 118 -12.04 5.36 -26.38
N SER A 119 -11.84 5.90 -27.59
CA SER A 119 -10.51 6.29 -28.07
C SER A 119 -9.94 7.51 -27.31
N ASN A 120 -10.81 8.31 -26.70
CA ASN A 120 -10.46 9.51 -25.93
C ASN A 120 -10.78 9.28 -24.43
N PHE A 121 -9.77 8.90 -23.65
CA PHE A 121 -9.87 8.76 -22.20
C PHE A 121 -8.95 9.76 -21.47
N ASN A 122 -9.33 10.15 -20.26
CA ASN A 122 -8.48 10.99 -19.42
C ASN A 122 -7.33 10.15 -18.83
N ALA A 123 -6.10 10.41 -19.28
CA ALA A 123 -4.90 9.69 -18.83
C ALA A 123 -4.71 9.75 -17.29
N SER A 124 -5.12 10.85 -16.65
CA SER A 124 -4.97 11.02 -15.19
C SER A 124 -5.90 10.13 -14.37
N ALA A 125 -6.96 9.57 -14.96
CA ALA A 125 -7.85 8.62 -14.32
C ALA A 125 -7.27 7.19 -14.30
N ILE A 126 -6.19 6.91 -15.04
CA ILE A 126 -5.57 5.58 -15.10
C ILE A 126 -4.64 5.35 -13.89
N PRO A 127 -4.77 4.21 -13.17
CA PRO A 127 -3.88 3.81 -12.10
C PRO A 127 -2.43 3.81 -12.56
N ARG A 128 -1.53 4.23 -11.67
CA ARG A 128 -0.07 4.23 -11.95
C ARG A 128 0.48 2.89 -12.42
N THR A 129 -0.09 1.78 -11.94
CA THR A 129 0.28 0.41 -12.34
C THR A 129 0.10 0.17 -13.84
N MET A 130 -0.78 0.94 -14.48
CA MET A 130 -1.13 0.83 -15.89
C MET A 130 -0.60 1.99 -16.74
N HIS A 131 0.22 2.89 -16.20
CA HIS A 131 0.80 3.98 -16.99
C HIS A 131 1.65 3.48 -18.17
N SER A 132 2.09 2.21 -18.16
CA SER A 132 2.74 1.55 -19.29
C SER A 132 1.90 1.50 -20.57
N ILE A 133 0.57 1.60 -20.49
CA ILE A 133 -0.32 1.57 -21.67
C ILE A 133 -0.50 2.95 -22.31
N LEU A 134 -0.13 4.02 -21.60
CA LEU A 134 -0.27 5.40 -22.07
C LEU A 134 0.79 5.71 -23.15
N THR A 135 0.41 6.51 -24.15
CA THR A 135 1.35 7.08 -25.13
C THR A 135 2.32 8.04 -24.44
N SER A 136 3.46 8.32 -25.09
CA SER A 136 4.46 9.26 -24.56
C SER A 136 3.86 10.66 -24.29
N GLU A 137 2.95 11.11 -25.16
CA GLU A 137 2.24 12.38 -25.05
C GLU A 137 1.27 12.38 -23.85
N GLN A 138 0.48 11.30 -23.69
CA GLN A 138 -0.44 11.13 -22.57
C GLN A 138 0.28 11.04 -21.22
N ARG A 139 1.45 10.39 -21.16
CA ARG A 139 2.26 10.35 -19.93
C ARG A 139 2.81 11.73 -19.58
N SER A 140 3.19 12.50 -20.59
CA SER A 140 3.74 13.84 -20.42
C SER A 140 2.69 14.84 -19.94
N SER A 141 1.40 14.59 -20.21
CA SER A 141 0.28 15.42 -19.75
C SER A 141 -0.25 15.04 -18.37
N LEU A 142 0.25 13.96 -17.75
CA LEU A 142 -0.15 13.59 -16.39
C LEU A 142 0.31 14.67 -15.40
N PRO A 143 -0.51 15.01 -14.39
CA PRO A 143 -0.06 15.88 -13.32
C PRO A 143 1.18 15.26 -12.67
N PRO A 144 2.20 16.06 -12.34
CA PRO A 144 3.37 15.55 -11.67
C PRO A 144 2.93 14.78 -10.43
N PRO A 145 3.51 13.59 -10.17
CA PRO A 145 3.15 12.83 -8.99
C PRO A 145 3.28 13.78 -7.80
N ALA A 146 2.22 13.90 -6.99
CA ALA A 146 2.23 14.74 -5.81
C ALA A 146 3.55 14.48 -5.07
N ARG A 147 4.49 15.42 -5.19
CA ARG A 147 5.80 15.26 -4.57
C ARG A 147 5.46 15.29 -3.10
N ARG A 148 5.63 14.15 -2.42
CA ARG A 148 5.70 14.17 -0.96
C ARG A 148 6.67 15.28 -0.65
N GLN A 149 6.21 16.32 0.04
CA GLN A 149 7.09 17.45 0.34
C GLN A 149 8.35 16.85 0.97
N PRO A 150 9.55 17.28 0.56
CA PRO A 150 10.77 16.87 1.20
C PRO A 150 10.58 17.01 2.70
N TYR A 151 10.87 15.96 3.45
CA TYR A 151 10.94 16.10 4.89
C TYR A 151 11.99 17.17 5.16
N VAL A 152 11.60 18.20 5.90
CA VAL A 152 12.51 19.25 6.36
C VAL A 152 12.89 18.87 7.80
N ALA A 153 14.20 18.76 8.06
CA ALA A 153 14.75 18.59 9.40
C ALA A 153 14.08 19.53 10.41
N GLY A 154 13.66 19.00 11.55
CA GLY A 154 12.99 19.77 12.61
C GLY A 154 11.58 20.28 12.30
N ARG A 155 10.97 20.00 11.12
CA ARG A 155 9.55 20.33 10.92
C ARG A 155 8.64 19.30 11.61
N PRO A 156 7.69 19.76 12.43
CA PRO A 156 6.70 18.87 13.03
C PRO A 156 5.90 18.16 11.94
N SER A 157 5.45 16.94 12.24
CA SER A 157 4.71 16.16 11.26
C SER A 157 3.44 16.87 10.80
N THR A 158 3.15 16.79 9.51
CA THR A 158 1.95 17.37 8.89
C THR A 158 0.75 16.43 8.93
N SER A 159 0.83 15.31 9.66
CA SER A 159 -0.28 14.35 9.75
C SER A 159 -1.42 14.82 10.64
N GLY A 160 -1.23 15.90 11.41
CA GLY A 160 -2.22 16.40 12.37
C GLY A 160 -2.44 15.48 13.57
N ARG A 161 -1.55 14.50 13.77
CA ARG A 161 -1.58 13.60 14.92
C ARG A 161 -0.98 14.26 16.14
N ASP A 162 -1.48 13.83 17.28
CA ASP A 162 -0.91 14.16 18.58
C ASP A 162 0.26 13.21 18.89
N PHE A 163 1.41 13.76 19.20
CA PHE A 163 2.62 13.01 19.57
C PHE A 163 3.01 13.30 21.02
N LEU A 164 3.69 12.33 21.64
CA LEU A 164 4.32 12.52 22.93
C LEU A 164 5.49 13.51 22.79
N PRO A 165 5.73 14.39 23.78
CA PRO A 165 6.87 15.30 23.74
C PRO A 165 8.19 14.53 23.66
N GLU A 166 9.06 14.92 22.73
CA GLU A 166 10.37 14.27 22.53
C GLU A 166 11.19 14.22 23.83
N LEU A 167 11.21 15.32 24.59
CA LEU A 167 11.92 15.41 25.87
C LEU A 167 11.44 14.34 26.88
N GLU A 168 10.17 13.97 26.85
CA GLU A 168 9.62 12.94 27.72
C GLU A 168 10.07 11.55 27.25
N ILE A 169 10.03 11.28 25.94
CA ILE A 169 10.55 10.05 25.36
C ILE A 169 12.03 9.85 25.70
N MET A 170 12.84 10.89 25.51
CA MET A 170 14.28 10.81 25.80
C MET A 170 14.57 10.59 27.28
N LYS A 171 13.77 11.20 28.18
CA LYS A 171 13.85 10.93 29.62
C LYS A 171 13.46 9.50 29.97
N LEU A 172 12.40 8.97 29.37
CA LEU A 172 11.97 7.59 29.60
C LEU A 172 13.03 6.58 29.15
N LEU A 173 13.61 6.81 27.98
CA LEU A 173 14.68 5.95 27.45
C LEU A 173 15.94 6.02 28.33
N SER A 174 16.32 7.20 28.82
CA SER A 174 17.47 7.33 29.72
C SER A 174 17.23 6.79 31.13
N GLN A 175 15.99 6.83 31.64
CA GLN A 175 15.66 6.26 32.95
C GLN A 175 15.63 4.73 32.95
N HIS A 176 15.38 4.12 31.80
CA HIS A 176 15.19 2.67 31.65
C HIS A 176 16.24 2.05 30.73
N HIS A 177 17.51 2.20 31.10
CA HIS A 177 18.62 1.61 30.36
C HIS A 177 18.53 0.08 30.27
N ASN A 178 18.83 -0.46 29.08
CA ASN A 178 18.82 -1.89 28.77
C ASN A 178 17.45 -2.59 29.00
N VAL A 179 16.36 -1.83 29.08
CA VAL A 179 15.00 -2.37 29.15
C VAL A 179 14.46 -2.53 27.72
N ILE A 180 13.78 -3.65 27.47
CA ILE A 180 12.98 -3.82 26.24
C ILE A 180 11.69 -3.02 26.41
N PHE A 181 11.39 -2.18 25.44
CA PHE A 181 10.19 -1.35 25.41
C PHE A 181 9.44 -1.54 24.09
N ASP A 182 8.14 -1.30 24.13
CA ASP A 182 7.30 -1.27 22.94
C ASP A 182 7.05 0.19 22.57
N ILE A 183 7.19 0.53 21.29
CA ILE A 183 7.04 1.90 20.79
C ILE A 183 6.23 1.92 19.50
N GLN A 184 5.29 2.85 19.42
CA GLN A 184 4.54 3.18 18.21
C GLN A 184 4.92 4.59 17.78
N PHE A 185 5.39 4.72 16.54
CA PHE A 185 5.77 6.01 15.98
C PHE A 185 5.38 6.13 14.51
N GLU A 186 5.24 7.36 14.06
CA GLU A 186 4.93 7.64 12.66
C GLU A 186 6.18 7.59 11.78
N MET A 187 6.14 6.74 10.75
CA MET A 187 7.16 6.67 9.72
C MET A 187 7.01 7.81 8.69
N ARG A 188 8.06 8.04 7.90
CA ARG A 188 8.08 9.02 6.80
C ARG A 188 6.90 8.91 5.82
N ASN A 189 6.32 7.72 5.65
CA ASN A 189 5.17 7.51 4.76
C ASN A 189 3.81 7.86 5.41
N GLY A 190 3.80 8.34 6.65
CA GLY A 190 2.59 8.66 7.43
C GLY A 190 1.95 7.44 8.11
N ASN A 191 2.47 6.24 7.90
CA ASN A 191 1.98 5.06 8.59
C ASN A 191 2.59 4.97 9.98
N LEU A 192 1.79 4.50 10.94
CA LEU A 192 2.30 4.12 12.25
C LEU A 192 3.03 2.79 12.15
N ARG A 193 4.11 2.67 12.89
CA ARG A 193 4.88 1.45 13.05
C ARG A 193 5.00 1.15 14.53
N ASP A 194 4.57 -0.04 14.90
CA ASP A 194 4.88 -0.66 16.18
C ASP A 194 6.25 -1.34 16.09
N MET A 195 7.02 -1.24 17.17
CA MET A 195 8.34 -1.83 17.27
C MET A 195 8.60 -2.21 18.73
N ARG A 196 9.05 -3.43 18.94
CA ARG A 196 9.67 -3.85 20.20
C ARG A 196 11.16 -3.60 20.13
N ALA A 197 11.65 -2.68 20.95
CA ALA A 197 13.00 -2.15 20.85
C ALA A 197 13.75 -2.20 22.18
N ARG A 198 15.07 -2.13 22.11
CA ARG A 198 15.96 -1.95 23.26
C ARG A 198 17.01 -0.90 22.92
N GLU A 199 17.40 -0.09 23.89
CA GLU A 199 18.57 0.78 23.70
C GLU A 199 19.83 -0.09 23.48
N GLY A 200 20.63 0.23 22.46
CA GLY A 200 21.84 -0.55 22.17
C GLY A 200 22.88 -0.38 23.27
N MET A 201 23.43 -1.49 23.79
CA MET A 201 24.64 -1.46 24.62
C MET A 201 25.86 -1.24 23.72
N LEU A 202 26.74 -0.33 24.13
CA LEU A 202 28.13 -0.31 23.71
C LEU A 202 28.84 -1.39 24.52
N THR A 203 29.23 -2.50 23.90
CA THR A 203 30.18 -3.44 24.52
C THR A 203 31.60 -2.96 24.23
N GLU A 204 32.43 -2.89 25.27
CA GLU A 204 33.83 -2.42 25.22
C GLU A 204 34.75 -3.31 24.36
N GLU A 205 34.25 -4.39 23.74
CA GLU A 205 35.04 -5.31 22.91
C GLU A 205 35.22 -4.84 21.45
N ASP A 206 34.63 -3.71 21.05
CA ASP A 206 34.75 -3.11 19.70
C ASP A 206 35.78 -1.95 19.64
N GLU A 207 36.91 -2.05 20.34
CA GLU A 207 38.01 -1.06 20.30
C GLU A 207 38.80 -1.03 18.96
N GLY A 208 38.37 -1.79 17.94
CA GLY A 208 39.08 -1.92 16.66
C GLY A 208 38.52 -1.14 15.48
N GLU A 209 37.21 -0.87 15.42
CA GLU A 209 36.59 -0.16 14.29
C GLU A 209 35.39 0.64 14.80
N THR A 210 35.59 1.94 14.95
CA THR A 210 34.55 3.01 14.93
C THR A 210 33.26 2.68 15.69
N SER A 211 33.17 3.18 16.92
CA SER A 211 31.98 3.28 17.77
C SER A 211 30.65 3.27 17.01
N PRO A 212 29.64 2.43 17.32
CA PRO A 212 28.30 2.56 16.77
C PRO A 212 27.49 3.61 17.54
N GLN A 213 28.14 4.68 18.02
CA GLN A 213 27.51 5.98 17.82
C GLN A 213 27.53 6.14 16.30
N ILE A 214 26.41 5.81 15.65
CA ILE A 214 26.22 6.22 14.26
C ILE A 214 26.10 7.75 14.29
N SER A 215 27.24 8.42 14.50
CA SER A 215 27.52 9.72 13.91
C SER A 215 27.21 9.55 12.42
N GLY A 216 26.72 10.59 11.76
CA GLY A 216 26.35 10.51 10.33
C GLY A 216 27.44 10.00 9.37
N ALA A 217 28.63 9.61 9.84
CA ALA A 217 29.65 8.86 9.13
C ALA A 217 29.09 7.54 8.56
N GLY A 218 28.64 7.59 7.30
CA GLY A 218 28.09 6.46 6.55
C GLY A 218 26.62 6.61 6.17
N MET A 219 25.90 7.57 6.77
CA MET A 219 24.56 7.95 6.34
C MET A 219 24.64 9.14 5.39
N SER A 220 23.73 9.23 4.43
CA SER A 220 23.65 10.41 3.55
C SER A 220 23.06 11.65 4.26
N TYR A 221 22.87 11.58 5.58
CA TYR A 221 22.23 12.58 6.43
C TYR A 221 22.71 12.43 7.88
N ASP A 222 22.67 13.50 8.67
CA ASP A 222 22.95 13.46 10.11
C ASP A 222 21.68 13.03 10.88
N PRO A 223 21.67 11.91 11.63
CA PRO A 223 20.49 11.48 12.39
C PRO A 223 19.97 12.51 13.40
N SER A 224 20.84 13.36 13.95
CA SER A 224 20.45 14.40 14.91
C SER A 224 19.57 15.48 14.28
N ASP A 225 19.69 15.74 12.98
CA ASP A 225 18.82 16.66 12.25
C ASP A 225 17.36 16.15 12.15
N TYR A 226 17.13 14.87 12.43
CA TYR A 226 15.87 14.17 12.18
C TYR A 226 15.20 13.66 13.46
N HIS A 227 15.66 14.07 14.64
CA HIS A 227 15.16 13.56 15.94
C HIS A 227 15.16 12.03 15.96
N LEU A 228 16.26 11.43 15.47
CA LEU A 228 16.39 9.99 15.37
C LEU A 228 17.22 9.44 16.52
N LYS A 229 16.70 8.39 17.16
CA LYS A 229 17.44 7.59 18.14
C LYS A 229 17.67 6.19 17.60
N THR A 230 18.91 5.73 17.63
CA THR A 230 19.28 4.36 17.26
C THR A 230 18.89 3.40 18.38
N VAL A 231 18.21 2.32 18.01
CA VAL A 231 17.74 1.25 18.90
C VAL A 231 17.99 -0.11 18.22
N VAL A 232 17.98 -1.18 19.01
CA VAL A 232 17.96 -2.54 18.50
C VAL A 232 16.50 -2.98 18.37
N ASP A 233 16.07 -3.28 17.15
CA ASP A 233 14.76 -3.87 16.86
C ASP A 233 14.81 -5.35 17.28
N MET A 234 14.10 -5.70 18.34
CA MET A 234 14.16 -7.03 18.96
C MET A 234 13.47 -8.11 18.12
N GLU A 235 12.55 -7.74 17.22
CA GLU A 235 11.90 -8.70 16.32
C GLU A 235 12.82 -9.05 15.15
N ARG A 236 13.64 -8.10 14.69
CA ARG A 236 14.52 -8.26 13.53
C ARG A 236 15.99 -8.49 13.88
N GLY A 237 16.39 -8.29 15.13
CA GLY A 237 17.78 -8.40 15.58
C GLY A 237 18.73 -7.41 14.91
N GLN A 238 18.24 -6.23 14.52
CA GLN A 238 19.01 -5.24 13.75
C GLN A 238 18.92 -3.84 14.36
N TYR A 239 19.98 -3.05 14.22
CA TYR A 239 19.93 -1.62 14.53
C TYR A 239 18.98 -0.89 13.60
N ARG A 240 18.11 -0.06 14.17
CA ARG A 240 17.16 0.80 13.46
C ARG A 240 17.03 2.14 14.16
N CYS A 241 16.46 3.11 13.46
CA CYS A 241 16.13 4.41 14.04
C CYS A 241 14.64 4.49 14.38
N ILE A 242 14.35 5.12 15.51
CA ILE A 242 13.02 5.61 15.88
C ILE A 242 13.00 7.14 15.76
N ALA A 243 11.88 7.70 15.31
CA ALA A 243 11.67 9.14 15.27
C ALA A 243 11.05 9.60 16.60
N THR A 244 11.88 10.19 17.47
CA THR A 244 11.51 10.52 18.86
C THR A 244 10.53 11.69 18.93
N ASP A 245 10.44 12.51 17.89
CA ASP A 245 9.47 13.59 17.71
C ASP A 245 8.07 13.10 17.26
N ARG A 246 7.93 11.82 16.91
CA ARG A 246 6.75 11.25 16.22
C ARG A 246 6.16 10.04 16.91
N VAL A 247 6.40 9.92 18.22
CA VAL A 247 5.93 8.80 19.03
C VAL A 247 4.48 9.04 19.44
N THR A 248 3.60 8.10 19.13
CA THR A 248 2.20 8.12 19.58
C THR A 248 1.98 7.29 20.84
N LYS A 249 2.80 6.25 21.06
CA LYS A 249 2.73 5.39 22.24
C LYS A 249 4.11 4.82 22.59
N VAL A 250 4.41 4.74 23.88
CA VAL A 250 5.57 4.00 24.40
C VAL A 250 5.18 3.25 25.67
N THR A 251 5.57 1.99 25.75
CA THR A 251 5.41 1.13 26.92
C THR A 251 6.80 0.72 27.40
N ILE A 252 7.21 1.23 28.56
CA ILE A 252 8.55 1.03 29.11
C ILE A 252 8.48 0.97 30.63
N GLY A 253 9.27 0.08 31.26
CA GLY A 253 9.31 -0.05 32.71
C GLY A 253 7.95 -0.44 33.34
N GLY A 254 7.05 -1.07 32.59
CA GLY A 254 5.70 -1.43 33.03
C GLY A 254 4.66 -0.30 32.90
N ASN A 255 5.07 0.91 32.52
CA ASN A 255 4.17 2.04 32.30
C ASN A 255 3.89 2.23 30.81
N THR A 256 2.67 2.63 30.47
CA THR A 256 2.28 2.96 29.09
C THR A 256 1.88 4.42 28.98
N TYR A 257 2.56 5.13 28.08
CA TYR A 257 2.28 6.51 27.71
C TYR A 257 1.71 6.50 26.29
N ARG A 258 0.57 7.15 26.07
CA ARG A 258 -0.09 7.19 24.76
C ARG A 258 -0.80 8.51 24.52
N THR A 259 -0.87 8.92 23.26
CA THR A 259 -1.76 9.99 22.81
C THR A 259 -3.09 9.44 22.31
N THR A 260 -4.03 10.35 22.03
CA THR A 260 -5.29 10.08 21.31
C THR A 260 -5.07 9.47 19.92
N SER A 261 -3.91 9.74 19.31
CA SER A 261 -3.54 9.28 17.97
C SER A 261 -2.92 7.89 17.95
N ALA A 262 -2.69 7.29 19.12
CA ALA A 262 -2.20 5.92 19.24
C ALA A 262 -3.24 4.90 18.78
N ARG A 263 -2.79 3.88 18.05
CA ARG A 263 -3.61 2.71 17.72
C ARG A 263 -3.41 1.61 18.77
N ASP A 264 -4.50 0.94 19.08
CA ASP A 264 -4.50 -0.26 19.92
C ASP A 264 -3.96 -1.47 19.17
#